data_AF-G7QCS8-F1
#
_entry.id   AF-G7QCS8-F1
#
_cell.length_a   1.000
_cell.length_b   1.000
_cell.length_c   1.000
_cell.angle_alpha   90.00
_cell.angle_beta   90.00
_cell.angle_gamma   90.00
#
_symmetry.space_group_name_H-M   'P 1'
#
loop_
_entity.id
_entity.type
_entity.pdbx_description
1 polymer ?
#
loop_
_entity_poly.entity_id
_entity_poly.type
_entity_poly.pdbx_seq_one_letter_code
_entity_poly.pdbx_strand_id
1 'polypeptide(L)'
;MTTAALVATPVFDADRLADVRLRVAGKAWSLAGRSGVAAEEARARELVAAGGLPVFLGAGLGVAVRRCREAGLPVAVVDKEAAISEATGLRRAVAGDPELLWIDAPDAATAAALVREFAVRHVPATPTLVSHPVYLRLDPAYYGVLPRLLTAHPAETPLPQRSLFQQALPRVLCLTSRLFLLGEVTRACERLGAPCRYLETGDELDRDAFVALVRGAVAAFRPDFVLTVNHLGVDREGVLLELLAGLRLPLASWFVDSPELTLPLYRPAATADTVLFTWDTDSLEPLRAAGFPHVHYLPLAADETRFHPRTRLPEAHPWRARVSFVGNSMRLKTALRLAASEPSPELLAAFGDLAASFGPSPRRLVRDHLADVRPDLLPAYEALGTTERRLAYETAVIWESTRRYRAACVEGTMAHRPLLVGDAGWSDTFAGEGTRWRRLPELAYYDQLPDFYPLSDVNFNATSLQMKGAVNQRVFDVPACRAFLLTDARRQMERLFEPGREVAVYASPEEAGELLARYLADPAARAALARAGHRRVLAEHTYPRRMTELFAVMRQTFKARP
;
A
#
# COMPACT_ATOMS: atom_id res chain seq x y z
N MET A 1 16.74 -25.29 33.87
CA MET A 1 17.27 -24.99 35.22
C MET A 1 16.27 -24.07 35.89
N THR A 2 15.65 -24.51 36.99
CA THR A 2 14.76 -23.69 37.81
C THR A 2 15.54 -22.47 38.30
N THR A 3 15.15 -21.28 37.83
CA THR A 3 15.67 -20.00 38.32
C THR A 3 15.47 -19.99 39.83
N ALA A 4 16.55 -19.96 40.61
CA ALA A 4 16.43 -19.87 42.06
C ALA A 4 15.60 -18.62 42.40
N ALA A 5 14.50 -18.80 43.13
CA ALA A 5 13.58 -17.71 43.43
C ALA A 5 14.32 -16.58 44.18
N LEU A 6 14.29 -15.38 43.61
CA LEU A 6 14.77 -14.16 44.25
C LEU A 6 13.90 -13.88 45.49
N VAL A 7 14.51 -13.84 46.67
CA VAL A 7 13.83 -13.42 47.90
C VAL A 7 14.29 -12.03 48.28
N ALA A 8 13.36 -11.11 48.48
CA ALA A 8 13.61 -9.73 48.89
C ALA A 8 12.98 -9.48 50.27
N THR A 9 13.76 -8.95 51.21
CA THR A 9 13.30 -8.68 52.59
C THR A 9 13.57 -7.21 52.93
N PRO A 10 12.55 -6.41 53.25
CA PRO A 10 12.74 -5.02 53.59
C PRO A 10 13.50 -4.85 54.91
N VAL A 11 14.32 -3.80 54.99
CA VAL A 11 15.03 -3.38 56.19
C VAL A 11 14.57 -1.97 56.52
N PHE A 12 14.04 -1.79 57.73
CA PHE A 12 13.54 -0.51 58.20
C PHE A 12 14.52 0.11 59.21
N ASP A 13 14.66 1.43 59.15
CA ASP A 13 15.29 2.27 60.16
C ASP A 13 14.28 3.33 60.58
N ALA A 14 13.95 3.39 61.87
CA ALA A 14 12.90 4.25 62.43
C ALA A 14 11.60 4.26 61.58
N ASP A 15 11.07 3.06 61.27
CA ASP A 15 9.87 2.80 60.46
C ASP A 15 9.92 3.28 58.99
N ARG A 16 11.08 3.74 58.52
CA ARG A 16 11.31 4.08 57.11
C ARG A 16 12.09 2.98 56.43
N LEU A 17 11.70 2.62 55.21
CA LEU A 17 12.44 1.64 54.41
C LEU A 17 13.85 2.19 54.13
N ALA A 18 14.84 1.57 54.76
CA ALA A 18 16.25 1.97 54.67
C ALA A 18 16.99 1.18 53.58
N ASP A 19 16.62 -0.08 53.38
CA ASP A 19 17.22 -0.97 52.39
C ASP A 19 16.31 -2.17 52.09
N VAL A 20 16.67 -2.99 51.09
CA VAL A 20 16.09 -4.31 50.86
C VAL A 20 17.21 -5.33 50.76
N ARG A 21 17.21 -6.35 51.63
CA ARG A 21 18.13 -7.48 51.53
C ARG A 21 17.63 -8.47 50.49
N LEU A 22 18.46 -8.78 49.51
CA LEU A 22 18.17 -9.75 48.47
C LEU A 22 18.93 -11.05 48.74
N ARG A 23 18.29 -12.19 48.55
CA ARG A 23 18.95 -13.50 48.46
C ARG A 23 18.84 -14.03 47.05
N VAL A 24 19.99 -14.16 46.39
CA VAL A 24 20.11 -14.60 44.99
C VAL A 24 21.06 -15.79 44.94
N ALA A 25 20.56 -16.97 44.55
CA ALA A 25 21.36 -18.20 44.47
C ALA A 25 22.24 -18.45 45.73
N GLY A 26 21.69 -18.20 46.92
CA GLY A 26 22.38 -18.39 48.21
C GLY A 26 23.28 -17.23 48.67
N LYS A 27 23.49 -16.19 47.86
CA LYS A 27 24.27 -15.00 48.24
C LYS A 27 23.35 -13.88 48.73
N ALA A 28 23.77 -13.20 49.80
CA ALA A 28 23.05 -12.05 50.34
C ALA A 28 23.60 -10.74 49.74
N TRP A 29 22.73 -9.98 49.10
CA TRP A 29 23.01 -8.65 48.56
C TRP A 29 22.18 -7.59 49.28
N SER A 30 22.62 -6.35 49.16
CA SER A 30 21.87 -5.17 49.57
C SER A 30 21.43 -4.44 48.30
N LEU A 31 20.17 -4.01 48.25
CA LEU A 31 19.63 -3.31 47.10
C LEU A 31 20.26 -1.93 46.96
N ALA A 32 20.33 -1.16 48.06
CA ALA A 32 20.76 0.22 48.04
C ALA A 32 21.91 0.53 49.01
N GLY A 33 22.07 -0.25 50.08
CA GLY A 33 23.13 -0.11 51.07
C GLY A 33 22.91 1.05 52.05
N ARG A 34 23.89 1.28 52.94
CA ARG A 34 23.79 2.27 54.03
C ARG A 34 23.54 3.71 53.55
N SER A 35 23.99 4.05 52.34
CA SER A 35 23.81 5.38 51.74
C SER A 35 22.77 5.40 50.61
N GLY A 36 22.02 4.31 50.43
CA GLY A 36 21.11 4.11 49.30
C GLY A 36 20.03 5.16 49.18
N VAL A 37 19.35 5.48 50.29
CA VAL A 37 18.31 6.53 50.34
C VAL A 37 18.88 7.89 49.95
N ALA A 38 20.05 8.25 50.49
CA ALA A 38 20.70 9.53 50.19
C ALA A 38 21.15 9.62 48.72
N ALA A 39 21.59 8.50 48.13
CA ALA A 39 21.98 8.42 46.72
C ALA A 39 20.77 8.59 45.79
N GLU A 40 19.63 7.95 46.09
CA GLU A 40 18.40 8.14 45.30
C GLU A 40 17.83 9.56 45.44
N GLU A 41 17.89 10.18 46.63
CA GLU A 41 17.52 11.59 46.82
C GLU A 41 18.42 12.53 46.00
N ALA A 42 19.73 12.26 45.93
CA ALA A 42 20.65 13.03 45.10
C ALA A 42 20.32 12.88 43.61
N ARG A 43 20.09 11.65 43.15
CA ARG A 43 19.72 11.38 41.75
C ARG A 43 18.38 12.03 41.38
N ALA A 44 17.40 12.03 42.28
CA ALA A 44 16.14 12.74 42.05
C ALA A 44 16.34 14.24 41.82
N ARG A 45 17.19 14.90 42.62
CA ARG A 45 17.49 16.33 42.42
C ARG A 45 18.09 16.61 41.05
N GLU A 46 19.00 15.75 40.59
CA GLU A 46 19.59 15.84 39.24
C GLU A 46 18.52 15.71 38.14
N LEU A 47 17.62 14.72 38.27
CA LEU A 47 16.56 14.47 37.29
C LEU A 47 15.50 15.58 37.28
N VAL A 48 15.11 16.09 38.45
CA VAL A 48 14.16 17.20 38.57
C VAL A 48 14.73 18.48 37.95
N ALA A 49 16.03 18.74 38.15
CA ALA A 49 16.69 19.87 37.52
C ALA A 49 16.82 19.73 36.00
N ALA A 50 17.05 18.51 35.49
CA ALA A 50 17.16 18.24 34.06
C ALA A 50 15.81 18.28 33.32
N GLY A 51 14.72 17.94 34.02
CA GLY A 51 13.40 17.81 33.42
C GLY A 51 13.27 16.62 32.46
N GLY A 52 12.23 16.65 31.61
CA GLY A 52 11.99 15.60 30.61
C GLY A 52 11.35 14.33 31.19
N LEU A 53 11.71 13.17 30.65
CA LEU A 53 11.13 11.88 30.99
C LEU A 53 12.16 10.93 31.61
N PRO A 54 12.26 10.83 32.95
CA PRO A 54 13.08 9.82 33.59
C PRO A 54 12.56 8.40 33.33
N VAL A 55 13.44 7.51 32.87
CA VAL A 55 13.18 6.08 32.66
C VAL A 55 14.07 5.27 33.59
N PHE A 56 13.49 4.67 34.63
CA PHE A 56 14.20 3.86 35.61
C PHE A 56 14.27 2.39 35.17
N LEU A 57 15.48 1.87 34.99
CA LEU A 57 15.73 0.45 34.71
C LEU A 57 16.06 -0.24 36.04
N GLY A 58 15.00 -0.77 36.66
CA GLY A 58 14.95 -1.18 38.06
C GLY A 58 14.53 -0.03 38.97
N ALA A 59 13.54 -0.27 39.84
CA ALA A 59 12.91 0.78 40.64
C ALA A 59 13.72 1.27 41.84
N GLY A 60 14.75 0.52 42.26
CA GLY A 60 15.49 0.80 43.50
C GLY A 60 14.58 0.73 44.74
N LEU A 61 14.83 1.58 45.75
CA LEU A 61 13.94 1.83 46.89
C LEU A 61 12.72 2.71 46.51
N GLY A 62 12.71 3.23 45.28
CA GLY A 62 11.64 4.08 44.76
C GLY A 62 11.64 5.51 45.27
N VAL A 63 12.68 5.93 45.98
CA VAL A 63 12.79 7.31 46.49
C VAL A 63 12.93 8.26 45.33
N ALA A 64 13.79 7.94 44.36
CA ALA A 64 14.00 8.79 43.19
C ALA A 64 12.73 8.92 42.33
N VAL A 65 12.01 7.81 42.14
CA VAL A 65 10.74 7.75 41.39
C VAL A 65 9.69 8.66 42.04
N ARG A 66 9.47 8.53 43.35
CA ARG A 66 8.50 9.35 44.09
C ARG A 66 8.82 10.84 43.99
N ARG A 67 10.09 11.22 44.17
CA ARG A 67 10.52 12.63 44.08
C ARG A 67 10.31 13.23 42.69
N CYS A 68 10.58 12.48 41.62
CA CYS A 68 10.32 12.95 40.26
C CYS A 68 8.82 13.19 40.03
N ARG A 69 7.96 12.30 40.54
CA ARG A 69 6.50 12.45 40.47
C ARG A 69 5.97 13.59 41.34
N GLU A 70 6.46 13.74 42.56
CA GLU A 70 6.15 14.89 43.45
C GLU A 70 6.51 16.23 42.79
N ALA A 71 7.56 16.25 41.95
CA ALA A 71 7.96 17.41 41.16
C ALA A 71 7.19 17.56 39.83
N GLY A 72 6.23 16.68 39.52
CA GLY A 72 5.37 16.75 38.35
C GLY A 72 5.94 16.16 37.06
N LEU A 73 7.09 15.49 37.08
CA LEU A 73 7.67 14.89 35.86
C LEU A 73 6.98 13.57 35.50
N PRO A 74 6.64 13.30 34.23
CA PRO A 74 6.20 11.96 33.83
C PRO A 74 7.34 10.96 34.05
N VAL A 75 7.02 9.74 34.49
CA VAL A 75 8.05 8.72 34.82
C VAL A 75 7.71 7.36 34.22
N ALA A 76 8.70 6.68 33.64
CA ALA A 76 8.59 5.27 33.31
C ALA A 76 9.50 4.42 34.21
N VAL A 77 8.99 3.29 34.70
CA VAL A 77 9.74 2.32 35.49
C VAL A 77 9.68 0.96 34.80
N VAL A 78 10.84 0.44 34.38
CA VAL A 78 10.99 -0.91 33.84
C VAL A 78 11.52 -1.80 34.94
N ASP A 79 10.65 -2.65 35.48
CA ASP A 79 10.97 -3.53 36.59
C ASP A 79 10.09 -4.79 36.57
N LYS A 80 10.72 -5.94 36.25
CA LYS A 80 10.09 -7.26 36.24
C LYS A 80 10.31 -8.05 37.55
N GLU A 81 11.08 -7.52 38.51
CA GLU A 81 11.43 -8.22 39.74
C GLU A 81 10.35 -8.03 40.81
N ALA A 82 9.27 -8.81 40.69
CA ALA A 82 8.09 -8.72 41.54
C ALA A 82 8.42 -8.71 43.04
N ALA A 83 9.36 -9.56 43.49
CA ALA A 83 9.78 -9.65 44.89
C ALA A 83 10.34 -8.31 45.42
N ILE A 84 11.11 -7.57 44.62
CA ILE A 84 11.66 -6.28 45.03
C ILE A 84 10.56 -5.22 45.04
N SER A 85 9.71 -5.20 44.02
CA SER A 85 8.59 -4.27 43.93
C SER A 85 7.59 -4.43 45.08
N GLU A 86 7.40 -5.66 45.57
CA GLU A 86 6.57 -5.97 46.73
C GLU A 86 7.25 -5.56 48.04
N ALA A 87 8.53 -5.90 48.23
CA ALA A 87 9.29 -5.53 49.43
C ALA A 87 9.43 -4.01 49.62
N THR A 88 9.53 -3.27 48.51
CA THR A 88 9.61 -1.79 48.54
C THR A 88 8.26 -1.10 48.64
N GLY A 89 7.18 -1.80 48.28
CA GLY A 89 5.82 -1.25 48.21
C GLY A 89 5.61 -0.22 47.10
N LEU A 90 6.62 0.09 46.29
CA LEU A 90 6.55 1.20 45.33
C LEU A 90 5.46 0.99 44.28
N ARG A 91 5.41 -0.21 43.68
CA ARG A 91 4.44 -0.52 42.61
C ARG A 91 3.00 -0.31 43.04
N ARG A 92 2.67 -0.65 44.30
CA ARG A 92 1.34 -0.40 44.87
C ARG A 92 1.13 1.09 45.15
N ALA A 93 2.15 1.79 45.64
CA ALA A 93 2.07 3.21 45.98
C ALA A 93 1.85 4.12 44.76
N VAL A 94 2.32 3.72 43.57
CA VAL A 94 2.17 4.48 42.32
C VAL A 94 1.07 3.94 41.40
N ALA A 95 0.32 2.92 41.85
CA ALA A 95 -0.73 2.33 41.04
C ALA A 95 -1.86 3.34 40.77
N GLY A 96 -2.19 3.53 39.49
CA GLY A 96 -3.25 4.43 39.05
C GLY A 96 -2.82 5.87 38.80
N ASP A 97 -1.54 6.22 38.94
CA ASP A 97 -1.02 7.52 38.49
C ASP A 97 -0.96 7.54 36.94
N PRO A 98 -1.72 8.41 36.25
CA PRO A 98 -1.77 8.42 34.79
C PRO A 98 -0.45 8.86 34.13
N GLU A 99 0.40 9.57 34.88
CA GLU A 99 1.68 10.11 34.41
C GLU A 99 2.86 9.21 34.83
N LEU A 100 2.59 8.01 35.36
CA LEU A 100 3.59 6.99 35.66
C LEU A 100 3.27 5.67 34.96
N LEU A 101 4.19 5.19 34.13
CA LEU A 101 4.08 3.88 33.50
C LEU A 101 4.98 2.85 34.19
N TRP A 102 4.38 1.79 34.73
CA TRP A 102 5.10 0.62 35.23
C TRP A 102 5.13 -0.48 34.16
N ILE A 103 6.32 -1.04 33.89
CA ILE A 103 6.54 -2.05 32.85
C ILE A 103 7.23 -3.27 33.48
N ASP A 104 6.53 -4.40 33.53
CA ASP A 104 7.01 -5.69 34.02
C ASP A 104 7.08 -6.77 32.92
N ALA A 105 7.30 -6.32 31.67
CA ALA A 105 7.37 -7.21 30.52
C ALA A 105 8.45 -8.31 30.70
N PRO A 106 8.21 -9.52 30.16
CA PRO A 106 9.13 -10.65 30.36
C PRO A 106 10.42 -10.53 29.54
N ASP A 107 10.43 -9.71 28.48
CA ASP A 107 11.58 -9.50 27.59
C ASP A 107 11.89 -7.99 27.37
N ALA A 108 13.17 -7.69 27.15
CA ALA A 108 13.67 -6.33 27.07
C ALA A 108 13.21 -5.58 25.80
N ALA A 109 12.88 -6.30 24.72
CA ALA A 109 12.43 -5.66 23.48
C ALA A 109 11.00 -5.13 23.64
N THR A 110 10.12 -5.94 24.23
CA THR A 110 8.75 -5.52 24.58
C THR A 110 8.78 -4.35 25.57
N ALA A 111 9.61 -4.42 26.60
CA ALA A 111 9.76 -3.31 27.54
C ALA A 111 10.23 -2.01 26.86
N ALA A 112 11.21 -2.10 25.96
CA ALA A 112 11.70 -0.93 25.23
C ALA A 112 10.64 -0.32 24.31
N ALA A 113 9.80 -1.14 23.67
CA ALA A 113 8.68 -0.65 22.85
C ALA A 113 7.65 0.14 23.66
N LEU A 114 7.26 -0.37 24.84
CA LEU A 114 6.32 0.30 25.73
C LEU A 114 6.87 1.63 26.28
N VAL A 115 8.16 1.70 26.58
CA VAL A 115 8.81 2.97 26.96
C VAL A 115 8.76 3.97 25.80
N ARG A 116 9.02 3.55 24.56
CA ARG A 116 8.96 4.43 23.39
C ARG A 116 7.55 4.96 23.15
N GLU A 117 6.54 4.11 23.25
CA GLU A 117 5.13 4.53 23.15
C GLU A 117 4.74 5.55 24.23
N PHE A 118 5.22 5.36 25.45
CA PHE A 118 5.02 6.32 26.53
C PHE A 118 5.74 7.64 26.27
N ALA A 119 6.98 7.61 25.76
CA ALA A 119 7.74 8.80 25.43
C ALA A 119 7.07 9.65 24.34
N VAL A 120 6.49 9.02 23.32
CA VAL A 120 5.75 9.73 22.24
C VAL A 120 4.56 10.52 22.79
N ARG A 121 3.89 10.02 23.83
CA ARG A 121 2.76 10.74 24.46
C ARG A 121 3.15 12.01 25.20
N HIS A 122 4.44 12.18 25.53
CA HIS A 122 4.95 13.27 26.37
C HIS A 122 5.95 14.17 25.63
N VAL A 123 5.90 14.24 24.29
CA VAL A 123 6.73 15.13 23.47
C VAL A 123 6.56 16.59 23.91
N PRO A 124 7.64 17.39 24.08
CA PRO A 124 9.03 17.13 23.67
C PRO A 124 9.96 16.54 24.75
N ALA A 125 9.46 15.74 25.69
CA ALA A 125 10.29 15.21 26.78
C ALA A 125 11.39 14.24 26.29
N THR A 126 12.66 14.64 26.42
CA THR A 126 13.82 13.79 26.16
C THR A 126 13.94 12.70 27.24
N PRO A 127 13.98 11.40 26.87
CA PRO A 127 14.14 10.33 27.84
C PRO A 127 15.51 10.36 28.52
N THR A 128 15.54 10.32 29.85
CA THR A 128 16.78 10.20 30.63
C THR A 128 16.83 8.83 31.30
N LEU A 129 17.77 7.99 30.90
CA LEU A 129 17.87 6.62 31.39
C LEU A 129 18.61 6.53 32.73
N VAL A 130 18.00 5.85 33.70
CA VAL A 130 18.55 5.63 35.04
C VAL A 130 18.69 4.14 35.27
N SER A 131 19.91 3.61 35.12
CA SER A 131 20.18 2.17 35.32
C SER A 131 20.55 1.87 36.77
N HIS A 132 19.79 0.98 37.42
CA HIS A 132 20.09 0.60 38.79
C HIS A 132 21.14 -0.54 38.84
N PRO A 133 22.29 -0.37 39.53
CA PRO A 133 23.42 -1.32 39.47
C PRO A 133 23.08 -2.75 39.91
N VAL A 134 22.18 -2.92 40.88
CA VAL A 134 21.77 -4.25 41.35
C VAL A 134 20.92 -4.98 40.32
N TYR A 135 20.00 -4.29 39.62
CA TYR A 135 19.16 -4.90 38.58
C TYR A 135 20.00 -5.35 37.38
N LEU A 136 21.01 -4.55 37.00
CA LEU A 136 22.00 -4.94 36.00
C LEU A 136 22.76 -6.22 36.35
N ARG A 137 22.95 -6.52 37.65
CA ARG A 137 23.60 -7.76 38.11
C ARG A 137 22.61 -8.92 38.25
N LEU A 138 21.36 -8.64 38.56
CA LEU A 138 20.30 -9.65 38.69
C LEU A 138 20.01 -10.31 37.34
N ASP A 139 19.84 -9.49 36.30
CA ASP A 139 19.65 -9.97 34.94
C ASP A 139 20.37 -9.05 33.93
N PRO A 140 21.67 -9.30 33.68
CA PRO A 140 22.44 -8.53 32.71
C PRO A 140 21.87 -8.63 31.28
N ALA A 141 21.26 -9.76 30.93
CA ALA A 141 20.71 -10.00 29.60
C ALA A 141 19.41 -9.20 29.35
N TYR A 142 18.68 -8.87 30.42
CA TYR A 142 17.50 -8.02 30.35
C TYR A 142 17.85 -6.54 30.58
N TYR A 143 18.39 -6.19 31.75
CA TYR A 143 18.62 -4.78 32.13
C TYR A 143 19.81 -4.16 31.39
N GLY A 144 20.81 -4.95 31.03
CA GLY A 144 22.02 -4.45 30.36
C GLY A 144 21.83 -4.09 28.89
N VAL A 145 20.82 -4.67 28.22
CA VAL A 145 20.52 -4.36 26.81
C VAL A 145 19.56 -3.19 26.65
N LEU A 146 18.75 -2.88 27.67
CA LEU A 146 17.74 -1.83 27.64
C LEU A 146 18.30 -0.44 27.31
N PRO A 147 19.45 0.02 27.87
CA PRO A 147 20.02 1.31 27.46
C PRO A 147 20.26 1.39 25.96
N ARG A 148 20.86 0.35 25.36
CA ARG A 148 21.08 0.30 23.90
C ARG A 148 19.77 0.28 23.13
N LEU A 149 18.79 -0.52 23.57
CA LEU A 149 17.49 -0.59 22.91
C LEU A 149 16.68 0.69 23.02
N LEU A 150 16.94 1.54 24.02
CA LEU A 150 16.24 2.81 24.23
C LEU A 150 16.98 4.00 23.63
N THR A 151 18.31 3.95 23.51
CA THR A 151 19.13 4.99 22.86
C THR A 151 19.39 4.75 21.39
N ALA A 152 19.26 3.51 20.88
CA ALA A 152 19.45 3.23 19.47
C ALA A 152 18.36 3.93 18.64
N HIS A 153 18.79 4.67 17.61
CA HIS A 153 17.87 5.08 16.55
C HIS A 153 17.30 3.79 15.90
N PRO A 154 15.98 3.72 15.62
CA PRO A 154 15.37 2.58 14.95
C PRO A 154 16.07 2.20 13.63
N ALA A 155 16.79 3.13 13.01
CA ALA A 155 17.58 2.92 11.81
C ALA A 155 18.86 2.07 12.01
N GLU A 156 19.42 2.00 13.22
CA GLU A 156 20.79 1.49 13.45
C GLU A 156 20.88 0.06 14.01
N THR A 157 19.78 -0.52 14.48
CA THR A 157 19.82 -1.89 15.04
C THR A 157 19.73 -2.92 13.91
N PRO A 158 20.78 -3.71 13.61
CA PRO A 158 20.74 -4.65 12.49
C PRO A 158 19.65 -5.71 12.69
N LEU A 159 18.81 -5.93 11.67
CA LEU A 159 17.91 -7.07 11.68
C LEU A 159 18.69 -8.33 11.27
N PRO A 160 18.50 -9.47 11.94
CA PRO A 160 19.21 -10.69 11.59
C PRO A 160 18.87 -11.10 10.14
N GLN A 161 19.91 -11.37 9.34
CA GLN A 161 19.76 -11.90 7.99
C GLN A 161 19.08 -13.27 8.06
N ARG A 162 18.20 -13.55 7.09
CA ARG A 162 17.48 -14.82 7.02
C ARG A 162 17.29 -15.29 5.59
N SER A 163 17.13 -16.59 5.44
CA SER A 163 16.71 -17.21 4.19
C SER A 163 15.24 -16.93 3.92
N LEU A 164 14.93 -16.48 2.71
CA LEU A 164 13.57 -16.20 2.25
C LEU A 164 12.92 -17.46 1.67
N PHE A 165 11.59 -17.46 1.54
CA PHE A 165 10.79 -18.49 0.86
C PHE A 165 10.96 -19.91 1.44
N GLN A 166 11.14 -20.02 2.75
CA GLN A 166 11.33 -21.30 3.46
C GLN A 166 10.06 -22.15 3.50
N GLN A 167 8.90 -21.51 3.51
CA GLN A 167 7.60 -22.18 3.53
C GLN A 167 7.05 -22.39 2.10
N ALA A 168 6.07 -23.27 1.94
CA ALA A 168 5.43 -23.52 0.64
C ALA A 168 4.70 -22.28 0.09
N LEU A 169 4.07 -21.49 0.97
CA LEU A 169 3.50 -20.19 0.66
C LEU A 169 4.35 -19.08 1.29
N PRO A 170 4.61 -17.98 0.56
CA PRO A 170 5.40 -16.89 1.10
C PRO A 170 4.60 -16.02 2.08
N ARG A 171 5.32 -15.32 2.95
CA ARG A 171 4.81 -14.25 3.81
C ARG A 171 4.89 -12.92 3.07
N VAL A 172 3.77 -12.21 2.89
CA VAL A 172 3.71 -11.01 2.04
C VAL A 172 3.42 -9.77 2.88
N LEU A 173 4.30 -8.77 2.83
CA LEU A 173 4.01 -7.45 3.40
C LEU A 173 3.52 -6.53 2.28
N CYS A 174 2.23 -6.22 2.26
CA CYS A 174 1.65 -5.27 1.32
C CYS A 174 1.87 -3.85 1.83
N LEU A 175 2.35 -2.96 0.96
CA LEU A 175 2.65 -1.56 1.29
C LEU A 175 1.91 -0.63 0.33
N THR A 176 1.32 0.45 0.87
CA THR A 176 0.71 1.51 0.07
C THR A 176 0.48 2.79 0.88
N SER A 177 0.31 3.91 0.17
CA SER A 177 -0.30 5.13 0.70
C SER A 177 -1.82 5.19 0.50
N ARG A 178 -2.41 4.28 -0.31
CA ARG A 178 -3.85 4.23 -0.62
C ARG A 178 -4.37 2.80 -0.79
N LEU A 179 -5.59 2.53 -0.32
CA LEU A 179 -6.21 1.19 -0.28
C LEU A 179 -6.63 0.57 -1.63
N PHE A 180 -6.30 1.16 -2.78
CA PHE A 180 -6.80 0.67 -4.07
C PHE A 180 -6.19 -0.69 -4.47
N LEU A 181 -7.04 -1.67 -4.78
CA LEU A 181 -6.73 -3.05 -5.23
C LEU A 181 -5.97 -3.97 -4.26
N LEU A 182 -5.40 -3.45 -3.17
CA LEU A 182 -4.73 -4.27 -2.16
C LEU A 182 -5.71 -5.05 -1.28
N GLY A 183 -6.99 -4.68 -1.21
CA GLY A 183 -8.00 -5.47 -0.51
C GLY A 183 -8.30 -6.81 -1.21
N GLU A 184 -8.21 -6.85 -2.53
CA GLU A 184 -8.35 -8.03 -3.37
C GLU A 184 -7.14 -8.94 -3.26
N VAL A 185 -5.93 -8.35 -3.28
CA VAL A 185 -4.67 -9.06 -3.01
C VAL A 185 -4.72 -9.71 -1.62
N THR A 186 -5.09 -8.95 -0.59
CA THR A 186 -5.15 -9.45 0.80
C THR A 186 -6.11 -10.64 0.92
N ARG A 187 -7.34 -10.51 0.40
CA ARG A 187 -8.32 -11.60 0.43
C ARG A 187 -7.91 -12.81 -0.40
N ALA A 188 -7.19 -12.59 -1.51
CA ALA A 188 -6.62 -13.69 -2.28
C ALA A 188 -5.54 -14.43 -1.48
N CYS A 189 -4.65 -13.73 -0.79
CA CYS A 189 -3.68 -14.34 0.11
C CYS A 189 -4.37 -15.14 1.22
N GLU A 190 -5.39 -14.58 1.87
CA GLU A 190 -6.19 -15.27 2.90
C GLU A 190 -6.79 -16.56 2.37
N ARG A 191 -7.42 -16.52 1.19
CA ARG A 191 -8.03 -17.70 0.55
C ARG A 191 -7.02 -18.76 0.13
N LEU A 192 -5.80 -18.35 -0.23
CA LEU A 192 -4.69 -19.27 -0.51
C LEU A 192 -4.05 -19.81 0.78
N GLY A 193 -4.33 -19.22 1.94
CA GLY A 193 -3.64 -19.51 3.20
C GLY A 193 -2.23 -18.91 3.29
N ALA A 194 -1.90 -17.94 2.43
CA ALA A 194 -0.62 -17.23 2.46
C ALA A 194 -0.65 -16.12 3.53
N PRO A 195 0.29 -16.10 4.50
CA PRO A 195 0.33 -15.04 5.49
C PRO A 195 0.55 -13.68 4.82
N CYS A 196 -0.38 -12.75 5.03
CA CYS A 196 -0.33 -11.42 4.47
C CYS A 196 -0.53 -10.38 5.56
N ARG A 197 0.25 -9.30 5.55
CA ARG A 197 0.00 -8.12 6.38
C ARG A 197 0.03 -6.88 5.52
N TYR A 198 -0.77 -5.90 5.91
CA TYR A 198 -0.87 -4.62 5.25
C TYR A 198 -0.21 -3.55 6.12
N LEU A 199 0.54 -2.66 5.49
CA LEU A 199 1.17 -1.50 6.10
C LEU A 199 0.78 -0.25 5.33
N GLU A 200 0.03 0.62 6.00
CA GLU A 200 -0.30 1.95 5.49
C GLU A 200 0.79 2.92 5.90
N THR A 201 1.38 3.60 4.93
CA THR A 201 2.49 4.53 5.16
C THR A 201 2.03 5.99 5.19
N GLY A 202 0.74 6.27 4.95
CA GLY A 202 0.23 7.64 4.80
C GLY A 202 0.85 8.38 3.62
N ASP A 203 0.43 9.64 3.42
CA ASP A 203 0.95 10.53 2.37
C ASP A 203 2.14 11.38 2.87
N GLU A 204 2.28 11.62 4.18
CA GLU A 204 3.30 12.51 4.78
C GLU A 204 3.84 11.94 6.11
N LEU A 205 4.71 10.94 6.06
CA LEU A 205 5.52 10.54 7.21
C LEU A 205 6.90 11.17 7.11
N ASP A 206 7.45 11.63 8.24
CA ASP A 206 8.86 11.96 8.30
C ASP A 206 9.72 10.71 8.03
N ARG A 207 10.92 10.93 7.48
CA ARG A 207 11.81 9.85 7.03
C ARG A 207 12.07 8.82 8.13
N ASP A 208 12.33 9.28 9.35
CA ASP A 208 12.71 8.41 10.45
C ASP A 208 11.52 7.60 10.96
N ALA A 209 10.33 8.20 11.03
CA ALA A 209 9.08 7.50 11.35
C ALA A 209 8.73 6.46 10.28
N PHE A 210 8.86 6.81 9.00
CA PHE A 210 8.64 5.86 7.89
C PHE A 210 9.59 4.65 8.00
N VAL A 211 10.89 4.90 8.19
CA VAL A 211 11.89 3.84 8.35
C VAL A 211 11.58 2.99 9.59
N ALA A 212 11.26 3.61 10.73
CA ALA A 212 10.92 2.90 11.95
C ALA A 212 9.67 2.01 11.79
N LEU A 213 8.64 2.53 11.12
CA LEU A 213 7.39 1.82 10.83
C LEU A 213 7.64 0.58 9.97
N VAL A 214 8.34 0.73 8.84
CA VAL A 214 8.64 -0.38 7.92
C VAL A 214 9.54 -1.41 8.60
N ARG A 215 10.59 -0.99 9.32
CA ARG A 215 11.46 -1.92 10.06
C ARG A 215 10.71 -2.68 11.16
N GLY A 216 9.84 -2.00 11.90
CA GLY A 216 9.01 -2.62 12.93
C GLY A 216 8.09 -3.68 12.34
N ALA A 217 7.43 -3.37 11.22
CA ALA A 217 6.59 -4.32 10.50
C ALA A 217 7.40 -5.53 9.98
N VAL A 218 8.58 -5.30 9.39
CA VAL A 218 9.46 -6.38 8.91
C VAL A 218 9.94 -7.25 10.07
N ALA A 219 10.32 -6.66 11.21
CA ALA A 219 10.77 -7.40 12.39
C ALA A 219 9.66 -8.29 12.99
N ALA A 220 8.46 -7.72 13.14
CA ALA A 220 7.32 -8.40 13.74
C ALA A 220 6.68 -9.44 12.81
N PHE A 221 6.63 -9.16 11.50
CA PHE A 221 5.95 -10.03 10.55
C PHE A 221 6.88 -10.99 9.82
N ARG A 222 8.15 -10.64 9.63
CA ARG A 222 9.12 -11.44 8.88
C ARG A 222 8.60 -11.81 7.47
N PRO A 223 8.32 -10.86 6.57
CA PRO A 223 7.85 -11.13 5.21
C PRO A 223 8.92 -11.72 4.27
N ASP A 224 8.60 -12.64 3.37
CA ASP A 224 9.54 -13.10 2.34
C ASP A 224 9.79 -12.03 1.26
N PHE A 225 8.84 -11.12 1.04
CA PHE A 225 8.98 -9.96 0.17
C PHE A 225 7.93 -8.88 0.49
N VAL A 226 8.14 -7.67 -0.01
CA VAL A 226 7.18 -6.57 0.02
C VAL A 226 6.43 -6.51 -1.31
N LEU A 227 5.12 -6.25 -1.28
CA LEU A 227 4.27 -6.08 -2.46
C LEU A 227 3.65 -4.69 -2.48
N THR A 228 3.71 -4.01 -3.63
CA THR A 228 2.98 -2.77 -3.92
C THR A 228 2.26 -2.88 -5.27
N VAL A 229 1.20 -2.09 -5.43
CA VAL A 229 0.47 -1.91 -6.70
C VAL A 229 0.75 -0.51 -7.24
N ASN A 230 1.10 -0.41 -8.53
CA ASN A 230 1.47 0.86 -9.19
C ASN A 230 2.59 1.66 -8.49
N HIS A 231 3.50 0.97 -7.77
CA HIS A 231 4.55 1.63 -6.99
C HIS A 231 4.02 2.59 -5.90
N LEU A 232 2.74 2.45 -5.50
CA LEU A 232 2.15 3.28 -4.45
C LEU A 232 2.73 2.92 -3.09
N GLY A 233 3.07 3.95 -2.30
CA GLY A 233 3.77 3.82 -1.03
C GLY A 233 5.29 3.60 -1.14
N VAL A 234 5.84 3.45 -2.35
CA VAL A 234 7.28 3.71 -2.58
C VAL A 234 7.46 5.23 -2.58
N ASP A 235 8.46 5.74 -1.87
CA ASP A 235 8.80 7.16 -1.89
C ASP A 235 9.63 7.51 -3.14
N ARG A 236 9.57 8.78 -3.56
CA ARG A 236 10.23 9.21 -4.81
C ARG A 236 11.75 9.34 -4.65
N GLU A 237 12.21 9.51 -3.43
CA GLU A 237 13.59 9.73 -3.03
C GLU A 237 14.37 8.42 -2.80
N GLY A 238 13.69 7.27 -2.83
CA GLY A 238 14.31 5.95 -2.74
C GLY A 238 14.59 5.41 -1.34
N VAL A 239 14.12 6.08 -0.28
CA VAL A 239 14.30 5.70 1.13
C VAL A 239 13.83 4.26 1.39
N LEU A 240 12.65 3.88 0.90
CA LEU A 240 12.13 2.53 1.01
C LEU A 240 13.04 1.53 0.30
N LEU A 241 13.47 1.84 -0.92
CA LEU A 241 14.31 0.96 -1.72
C LEU A 241 15.68 0.74 -1.08
N GLU A 242 16.29 1.80 -0.54
CA GLU A 242 17.53 1.73 0.25
C GLU A 242 17.34 0.87 1.50
N LEU A 243 16.24 1.09 2.23
CA LEU A 243 15.92 0.31 3.42
C LEU A 243 15.76 -1.18 3.08
N LEU A 244 14.97 -1.51 2.07
CA LEU A 244 14.74 -2.88 1.64
C LEU A 244 16.02 -3.56 1.15
N ALA A 245 16.88 -2.85 0.43
CA ALA A 245 18.20 -3.34 0.03
C ALA A 245 19.08 -3.65 1.25
N GLY A 246 19.12 -2.77 2.25
CA GLY A 246 19.83 -3.00 3.52
C GLY A 246 19.29 -4.21 4.30
N LEU A 247 18.00 -4.51 4.15
CA LEU A 247 17.34 -5.68 4.75
C LEU A 247 17.41 -6.94 3.89
N ARG A 248 17.96 -6.85 2.67
CA ARG A 248 17.91 -7.90 1.64
C ARG A 248 16.49 -8.45 1.42
N LEU A 249 15.51 -7.54 1.44
CA LEU A 249 14.10 -7.88 1.33
C LEU A 249 13.59 -7.47 -0.07
N PRO A 250 13.20 -8.41 -0.94
CA PRO A 250 12.75 -8.09 -2.29
C PRO A 250 11.46 -7.27 -2.32
N LEU A 251 11.33 -6.46 -3.38
CA LEU A 251 10.11 -5.73 -3.71
C LEU A 251 9.46 -6.31 -4.96
N ALA A 252 8.18 -6.66 -4.88
CA ALA A 252 7.31 -6.89 -6.02
C ALA A 252 6.47 -5.62 -6.26
N SER A 253 6.53 -5.05 -7.45
CA SER A 253 5.63 -3.97 -7.87
C SER A 253 4.74 -4.41 -9.01
N TRP A 254 3.45 -4.60 -8.73
CA TRP A 254 2.46 -4.96 -9.74
C TRP A 254 1.79 -3.72 -10.29
N PHE A 255 2.14 -3.37 -11.51
CA PHE A 255 1.47 -2.32 -12.25
C PHE A 255 0.15 -2.84 -12.83
N VAL A 256 -0.87 -2.01 -12.68
CA VAL A 256 -2.19 -2.06 -13.31
C VAL A 256 -2.50 -0.74 -14.05
N ASP A 257 -1.53 0.20 -14.03
CA ASP A 257 -1.48 1.45 -14.78
C ASP A 257 -0.04 1.73 -15.28
N SER A 258 0.14 2.61 -16.29
CA SER A 258 1.36 2.65 -17.13
C SER A 258 2.63 2.84 -16.28
N PRO A 259 3.55 1.85 -16.29
CA PRO A 259 4.83 2.00 -15.63
C PRO A 259 5.62 3.18 -16.20
N GLU A 260 5.50 3.45 -17.50
CA GLU A 260 6.20 4.53 -18.20
C GLU A 260 5.74 5.94 -17.76
N LEU A 261 4.49 6.08 -17.31
CA LEU A 261 3.98 7.33 -16.74
C LEU A 261 4.24 7.47 -15.23
N THR A 262 4.73 6.40 -14.58
CA THR A 262 4.87 6.34 -13.12
C THR A 262 6.33 6.31 -12.71
N LEU A 263 7.10 5.35 -13.21
CA LEU A 263 8.49 5.08 -12.81
C LEU A 263 9.45 6.26 -13.01
N PRO A 264 9.32 7.14 -14.02
CA PRO A 264 10.25 8.28 -14.16
C PRO A 264 10.18 9.30 -13.01
N LEU A 265 9.14 9.24 -12.17
CA LEU A 265 8.99 10.09 -10.98
C LEU A 265 9.81 9.61 -9.77
N TYR A 266 10.48 8.46 -9.87
CA TYR A 266 11.18 7.81 -8.75
C TYR A 266 12.69 7.75 -8.99
N ARG A 267 13.48 8.03 -7.95
CA ARG A 267 14.94 7.99 -7.98
C ARG A 267 15.53 7.33 -6.72
N PRO A 268 16.10 6.10 -6.83
CA PRO A 268 15.97 5.19 -7.97
C PRO A 268 14.54 4.65 -8.13
N ALA A 269 14.20 4.19 -9.33
CA ALA A 269 12.89 3.57 -9.60
C ALA A 269 12.86 2.05 -9.29
N ALA A 270 14.03 1.43 -9.07
CA ALA A 270 14.19 0.02 -8.73
C ALA A 270 15.58 -0.26 -8.18
N THR A 271 15.73 -1.38 -7.49
CA THR A 271 17.02 -1.97 -7.11
C THR A 271 17.21 -3.33 -7.79
N ALA A 272 18.36 -3.97 -7.59
CA ALA A 272 18.60 -5.34 -8.03
C ALA A 272 17.60 -6.37 -7.47
N ASP A 273 16.84 -6.00 -6.43
CA ASP A 273 15.89 -6.86 -5.73
C ASP A 273 14.44 -6.47 -6.00
N THR A 274 14.21 -5.63 -7.02
CA THR A 274 12.89 -5.23 -7.48
C THR A 274 12.44 -6.09 -8.65
N VAL A 275 11.22 -6.65 -8.54
CA VAL A 275 10.51 -7.35 -9.62
C VAL A 275 9.31 -6.52 -10.04
N LEU A 276 9.26 -6.17 -11.32
CA LEU A 276 8.12 -5.48 -11.91
C LEU A 276 7.18 -6.50 -12.55
N PHE A 277 5.91 -6.41 -12.22
CA PHE A 277 4.82 -7.10 -12.92
C PHE A 277 4.00 -6.07 -13.68
N THR A 278 3.69 -6.31 -14.94
CA THR A 278 2.85 -5.42 -15.76
C THR A 278 1.74 -6.20 -16.46
N TRP A 279 0.55 -5.61 -16.51
CA TRP A 279 -0.63 -6.14 -17.21
C TRP A 279 -0.60 -5.86 -18.72
N ASP A 280 0.40 -5.12 -19.20
CA ASP A 280 0.60 -4.80 -20.61
C ASP A 280 1.89 -5.46 -21.13
N THR A 281 1.76 -6.45 -22.03
CA THR A 281 2.93 -7.14 -22.61
C THR A 281 3.85 -6.19 -23.39
N ASP A 282 3.33 -5.06 -23.86
CA ASP A 282 4.11 -4.10 -24.63
C ASP A 282 5.07 -3.28 -23.74
N SER A 283 4.92 -3.34 -22.40
CA SER A 283 5.85 -2.76 -21.42
C SER A 283 7.05 -3.65 -21.13
N LEU A 284 7.02 -4.94 -21.47
CA LEU A 284 8.08 -5.86 -21.04
C LEU A 284 9.45 -5.48 -21.59
N GLU A 285 9.55 -5.31 -22.91
CA GLU A 285 10.83 -5.02 -23.55
C GLU A 285 11.33 -3.60 -23.26
N PRO A 286 10.50 -2.54 -23.33
CA PRO A 286 10.95 -1.19 -22.93
C PRO A 286 11.47 -1.12 -21.49
N LEU A 287 10.83 -1.81 -20.54
CA LEU A 287 11.30 -1.82 -19.15
C LEU A 287 12.63 -2.60 -19.02
N ARG A 288 12.81 -3.72 -19.71
CA ARG A 288 14.09 -4.43 -19.70
C ARG A 288 15.20 -3.56 -20.31
N ALA A 289 14.92 -2.90 -21.43
CA ALA A 289 15.85 -1.97 -22.08
C ALA A 289 16.19 -0.76 -21.19
N ALA A 290 15.26 -0.33 -20.33
CA ALA A 290 15.49 0.71 -19.32
C ALA A 290 16.31 0.23 -18.10
N GLY A 291 16.74 -1.04 -18.09
CA GLY A 291 17.63 -1.59 -17.05
C GLY A 291 16.92 -2.21 -15.85
N PHE A 292 15.60 -2.40 -15.91
CA PHE A 292 14.90 -3.09 -14.82
C PHE A 292 15.25 -4.60 -14.81
N PRO A 293 15.71 -5.15 -13.68
CA PRO A 293 16.38 -6.46 -13.65
C PRO A 293 15.42 -7.64 -13.87
N HIS A 294 14.18 -7.49 -13.41
CA HIS A 294 13.17 -8.54 -13.45
C HIS A 294 11.83 -7.94 -13.86
N VAL A 295 11.36 -8.27 -15.07
CA VAL A 295 10.11 -7.75 -15.64
C VAL A 295 9.27 -8.90 -16.16
N HIS A 296 8.07 -9.04 -15.60
CA HIS A 296 7.15 -10.14 -15.86
C HIS A 296 5.76 -9.63 -16.26
N TYR A 297 5.09 -10.42 -17.10
CA TYR A 297 3.68 -10.17 -17.41
C TYR A 297 2.79 -10.73 -16.30
N LEU A 298 1.83 -9.94 -15.83
CA LEU A 298 0.78 -10.37 -14.91
C LEU A 298 -0.50 -9.59 -15.22
N PRO A 299 -1.50 -10.23 -15.86
CA PRO A 299 -2.72 -9.53 -16.26
C PRO A 299 -3.56 -9.11 -15.06
N LEU A 300 -4.51 -8.21 -15.29
CA LEU A 300 -5.56 -7.89 -14.31
C LEU A 300 -6.39 -9.14 -13.95
N ALA A 301 -7.24 -9.01 -12.94
CA ALA A 301 -8.08 -10.08 -12.44
C ALA A 301 -9.39 -9.54 -11.87
N ALA A 302 -10.40 -10.41 -11.77
CA ALA A 302 -11.62 -10.14 -11.04
C ALA A 302 -11.54 -10.74 -9.62
N ASP A 303 -12.13 -10.04 -8.66
CA ASP A 303 -12.43 -10.61 -7.36
C ASP A 303 -13.80 -11.30 -7.43
N GLU A 304 -13.78 -12.62 -7.58
CA GLU A 304 -14.97 -13.44 -7.74
C GLU A 304 -15.83 -13.53 -6.47
N THR A 305 -15.34 -13.03 -5.33
CA THR A 305 -16.14 -12.92 -4.10
C THR A 305 -16.98 -11.64 -4.07
N ARG A 306 -16.64 -10.64 -4.90
CA ARG A 306 -17.41 -9.39 -5.05
C ARG A 306 -18.17 -9.36 -6.37
N PHE A 307 -17.46 -9.57 -7.47
CA PHE A 307 -18.03 -9.63 -8.81
C PHE A 307 -18.52 -11.04 -9.07
N HIS A 308 -19.75 -11.30 -8.67
CA HIS A 308 -20.45 -12.56 -8.95
C HIS A 308 -21.92 -12.28 -9.21
N PRO A 309 -22.68 -13.23 -9.78
CA PRO A 309 -24.13 -13.09 -9.88
C PRO A 309 -24.75 -12.93 -8.48
N ARG A 310 -25.36 -11.77 -8.20
CA ARG A 310 -26.02 -11.41 -6.92
C ARG A 310 -27.53 -11.33 -7.06
N THR A 311 -28.22 -11.12 -5.94
CA THR A 311 -29.70 -11.03 -5.85
C THR A 311 -30.25 -9.99 -6.82
N ARG A 312 -31.36 -10.33 -7.49
CA ARG A 312 -31.97 -9.52 -8.54
C ARG A 312 -32.59 -8.25 -7.95
N LEU A 313 -32.03 -7.09 -8.28
CA LEU A 313 -32.63 -5.79 -7.97
C LEU A 313 -34.01 -5.62 -8.67
N PRO A 314 -34.91 -4.75 -8.14
CA PRO A 314 -36.25 -4.55 -8.68
C PRO A 314 -36.30 -4.29 -10.19
N GLU A 315 -37.41 -4.67 -10.85
CA GLU A 315 -37.58 -4.46 -12.29
C GLU A 315 -37.63 -2.98 -12.68
N ALA A 316 -38.10 -2.11 -11.79
CA ALA A 316 -38.12 -0.66 -12.00
C ALA A 316 -36.82 0.06 -11.60
N HIS A 317 -35.72 -0.66 -11.32
CA HIS A 317 -34.49 -0.05 -10.84
C HIS A 317 -33.90 0.95 -11.87
N PRO A 318 -33.51 2.18 -11.47
CA PRO A 318 -33.08 3.23 -12.40
C PRO A 318 -31.84 2.88 -13.23
N TRP A 319 -31.02 1.95 -12.73
CA TRP A 319 -29.81 1.47 -13.40
C TRP A 319 -30.07 0.52 -14.58
N ARG A 320 -31.29 0.00 -14.73
CA ARG A 320 -31.60 -0.87 -15.87
C ARG A 320 -31.47 -0.14 -17.18
N ALA A 321 -30.79 -0.74 -18.14
CA ALA A 321 -30.56 -0.16 -19.46
C ALA A 321 -30.43 -1.25 -20.52
N ARG A 322 -30.81 -0.94 -21.77
CA ARG A 322 -30.47 -1.80 -22.90
C ARG A 322 -28.96 -1.77 -23.16
N VAL A 323 -28.38 -0.59 -23.03
CA VAL A 323 -26.94 -0.37 -23.22
C VAL A 323 -26.46 0.51 -22.09
N SER A 324 -25.38 0.12 -21.43
CA SER A 324 -24.69 0.97 -20.47
C SER A 324 -23.23 1.11 -20.80
N PHE A 325 -22.68 2.27 -20.50
CA PHE A 325 -21.25 2.52 -20.53
C PHE A 325 -20.80 3.07 -19.18
N VAL A 326 -19.77 2.48 -18.58
CA VAL A 326 -19.18 2.97 -17.33
C VAL A 326 -17.81 3.54 -17.65
N GLY A 327 -17.58 4.82 -17.41
CA GLY A 327 -16.26 5.40 -17.60
C GLY A 327 -16.26 6.93 -17.51
N ASN A 328 -15.09 7.47 -17.22
CA ASN A 328 -14.88 8.92 -17.19
C ASN A 328 -14.85 9.47 -18.64
N SER A 329 -15.41 10.66 -18.86
CA SER A 329 -15.36 11.39 -20.13
C SER A 329 -13.93 11.84 -20.47
N MET A 330 -13.02 11.87 -19.49
CA MET A 330 -11.68 12.44 -19.53
C MET A 330 -11.63 13.95 -19.75
N ARG A 331 -12.74 14.65 -19.96
CA ARG A 331 -12.76 16.07 -20.33
C ARG A 331 -12.06 16.96 -19.31
N LEU A 332 -12.52 16.95 -18.05
CA LEU A 332 -11.93 17.76 -16.99
C LEU A 332 -10.49 17.32 -16.67
N LYS A 333 -10.26 16.00 -16.61
CA LYS A 333 -8.95 15.42 -16.30
C LYS A 333 -7.88 15.81 -17.33
N THR A 334 -8.22 15.78 -18.62
CA THR A 334 -7.35 16.24 -19.72
C THR A 334 -7.02 17.72 -19.56
N ALA A 335 -8.02 18.57 -19.32
CA ALA A 335 -7.81 20.00 -19.17
C ALA A 335 -6.88 20.33 -17.99
N LEU A 336 -7.08 19.68 -16.84
CA LEU A 336 -6.23 19.86 -15.66
C LEU A 336 -4.79 19.41 -15.91
N ARG A 337 -4.58 18.28 -16.61
CA ARG A 337 -3.22 17.81 -16.95
C ARG A 337 -2.52 18.69 -17.97
N LEU A 338 -3.25 19.19 -18.96
CA LEU A 338 -2.71 20.13 -19.93
C LEU A 338 -2.28 21.42 -19.23
N ALA A 339 -3.13 21.97 -18.37
CA ALA A 339 -2.79 23.15 -17.57
C ALA A 339 -1.57 22.91 -16.69
N ALA A 340 -1.49 21.79 -15.98
CA ALA A 340 -0.36 21.43 -15.12
C ALA A 340 0.97 21.22 -15.87
N SER A 341 0.93 21.01 -17.19
CA SER A 341 2.14 20.96 -18.02
C SER A 341 2.71 22.33 -18.37
N GLU A 342 1.88 23.38 -18.31
CA GLU A 342 2.23 24.74 -18.72
C GLU A 342 2.90 24.76 -20.12
N PRO A 343 2.21 24.30 -21.18
CA PRO A 343 2.81 24.16 -22.50
C PRO A 343 3.10 25.53 -23.13
N SER A 344 4.12 25.60 -23.99
CA SER A 344 4.34 26.78 -24.83
C SER A 344 3.16 27.00 -25.80
N PRO A 345 2.99 28.20 -26.37
CA PRO A 345 1.93 28.46 -27.35
C PRO A 345 1.94 27.48 -28.54
N GLU A 346 3.11 27.06 -29.00
CA GLU A 346 3.27 26.13 -30.12
C GLU A 346 2.80 24.71 -29.75
N LEU A 347 3.17 24.22 -28.57
CA LEU A 347 2.71 22.92 -28.06
C LEU A 347 1.21 22.92 -27.77
N LEU A 348 0.68 24.04 -27.27
CA LEU A 348 -0.76 24.19 -27.03
C LEU A 348 -1.55 24.19 -28.34
N ALA A 349 -1.07 24.91 -29.36
CA ALA A 349 -1.69 24.95 -30.67
C ALA A 349 -1.69 23.56 -31.35
N ALA A 350 -0.60 22.80 -31.22
CA ALA A 350 -0.48 21.47 -31.80
C ALA A 350 -1.16 20.34 -31.01
N PHE A 351 -1.58 20.61 -29.76
CA PHE A 351 -2.10 19.59 -28.83
C PHE A 351 -3.22 18.74 -29.42
N GLY A 352 -4.18 19.38 -30.11
CA GLY A 352 -5.34 18.70 -30.68
C GLY A 352 -4.97 17.74 -31.81
N ASP A 353 -4.06 18.15 -32.71
CA ASP A 353 -3.61 17.34 -33.84
C ASP A 353 -2.65 16.23 -33.39
N LEU A 354 -1.83 16.52 -32.38
CA LEU A 354 -0.97 15.53 -31.75
C LEU A 354 -1.79 14.42 -31.09
N ALA A 355 -2.86 14.75 -30.36
CA ALA A 355 -3.75 13.75 -29.79
C ALA A 355 -4.51 12.96 -30.88
N ALA A 356 -4.98 13.61 -31.94
CA ALA A 356 -5.64 12.93 -33.06
C ALA A 356 -4.73 11.89 -33.72
N SER A 357 -3.47 12.25 -33.98
CA SER A 357 -2.48 11.37 -34.61
C SER A 357 -1.91 10.33 -33.65
N PHE A 358 -1.80 10.63 -32.35
CA PHE A 358 -1.32 9.69 -31.35
C PHE A 358 -2.29 8.52 -31.14
N GLY A 359 -3.61 8.77 -31.20
CA GLY A 359 -4.63 7.75 -31.01
C GLY A 359 -4.40 6.45 -31.81
N PRO A 360 -4.35 6.50 -33.15
CA PRO A 360 -4.10 5.34 -34.01
C PRO A 360 -2.62 4.92 -34.08
N SER A 361 -1.70 5.73 -33.57
CA SER A 361 -0.27 5.44 -33.58
C SER A 361 0.06 4.17 -32.75
N PRO A 362 1.00 3.32 -33.21
CA PRO A 362 1.50 2.20 -32.43
C PRO A 362 2.45 2.64 -31.31
N ARG A 363 2.93 3.91 -31.33
CA ARG A 363 3.83 4.45 -30.32
C ARG A 363 3.15 4.50 -28.95
N ARG A 364 3.91 4.14 -27.92
CA ARG A 364 3.42 4.12 -26.52
C ARG A 364 3.71 5.43 -25.81
N LEU A 365 4.87 6.02 -26.10
CA LEU A 365 5.30 7.30 -25.55
C LEU A 365 4.89 8.43 -26.49
N VAL A 366 4.35 9.50 -25.92
CA VAL A 366 3.93 10.68 -26.71
C VAL A 366 5.15 11.38 -27.28
N ARG A 367 6.27 11.41 -26.55
CA ARG A 367 7.55 11.95 -27.01
C ARG A 367 8.04 11.27 -28.30
N ASP A 368 7.98 9.94 -28.37
CA ASP A 368 8.44 9.20 -29.56
C ASP A 368 7.52 9.44 -30.75
N HIS A 369 6.21 9.51 -30.50
CA HIS A 369 5.25 9.88 -31.54
C HIS A 369 5.48 11.31 -32.04
N LEU A 370 5.71 12.27 -31.13
CA LEU A 370 6.03 13.66 -31.45
C LEU A 370 7.28 13.74 -32.34
N ALA A 371 8.32 12.97 -32.01
CA ALA A 371 9.53 12.90 -32.81
C ALA A 371 9.29 12.42 -34.24
N ASP A 372 8.38 11.45 -34.43
CA ASP A 372 8.04 10.93 -35.75
C ASP A 372 7.23 11.93 -36.59
N VAL A 373 6.23 12.59 -36.00
CA VAL A 373 5.22 13.35 -36.77
C VAL A 373 5.44 14.86 -36.77
N ARG A 374 6.07 15.40 -35.72
CA ARG A 374 6.33 16.84 -35.52
C ARG A 374 7.68 17.06 -34.83
N PRO A 375 8.80 16.62 -35.45
CA PRO A 375 10.14 16.79 -34.88
C PRO A 375 10.50 18.26 -34.61
N ASP A 376 9.87 19.20 -35.32
CA ASP A 376 9.97 20.64 -35.11
C ASP A 376 9.52 21.09 -33.70
N LEU A 377 8.64 20.32 -33.04
CA LEU A 377 8.13 20.61 -31.70
C LEU A 377 8.94 19.94 -30.58
N LEU A 378 9.90 19.07 -30.89
CA LEU A 378 10.73 18.41 -29.87
C LEU A 378 11.46 19.40 -28.97
N PRO A 379 12.09 20.49 -29.48
CA PRO A 379 12.73 21.47 -28.61
C PRO A 379 11.76 22.12 -27.63
N ALA A 380 10.53 22.41 -28.07
CA ALA A 380 9.50 22.97 -27.20
C ALA A 380 9.04 21.97 -26.13
N TYR A 381 8.91 20.69 -26.48
CA TYR A 381 8.62 19.62 -25.53
C TYR A 381 9.73 19.46 -24.48
N GLU A 382 11.00 19.46 -24.88
CA GLU A 382 12.12 19.35 -23.95
C GLU A 382 12.24 20.61 -23.06
N ALA A 383 11.81 21.78 -23.55
CA ALA A 383 11.76 23.02 -22.79
C ALA A 383 10.68 23.06 -21.69
N LEU A 384 9.79 22.06 -21.59
CA LEU A 384 8.92 21.87 -20.41
C LEU A 384 9.74 21.67 -19.12
N GLY A 385 11.01 21.25 -19.24
CA GLY A 385 12.01 21.27 -18.17
C GLY A 385 11.89 20.09 -17.21
N THR A 386 10.85 20.07 -16.37
CA THR A 386 10.71 19.03 -15.33
C THR A 386 10.10 17.75 -15.87
N THR A 387 10.38 16.62 -15.21
CA THR A 387 9.77 15.33 -15.55
C THR A 387 8.26 15.39 -15.35
N GLU A 388 7.81 16.05 -14.28
CA GLU A 388 6.40 16.21 -13.93
C GLU A 388 5.63 16.96 -15.02
N ARG A 389 6.18 18.07 -15.54
CA ARG A 389 5.53 18.84 -16.60
C ARG A 389 5.48 18.07 -17.92
N ARG A 390 6.57 17.37 -18.28
CA ARG A 390 6.59 16.49 -19.46
C ARG A 390 5.55 15.37 -19.35
N LEU A 391 5.53 14.63 -18.24
CA LEU A 391 4.54 13.57 -18.00
C LEU A 391 3.11 14.12 -17.95
N ALA A 392 2.89 15.32 -17.41
CA ALA A 392 1.58 15.98 -17.45
C ALA A 392 1.13 16.25 -18.89
N TYR A 393 2.02 16.74 -19.76
CA TYR A 393 1.73 16.97 -21.18
C TYR A 393 1.44 15.65 -21.90
N GLU A 394 2.27 14.62 -21.71
CA GLU A 394 2.05 13.30 -22.32
C GLU A 394 0.72 12.69 -21.88
N THR A 395 0.43 12.75 -20.58
CA THR A 395 -0.84 12.26 -20.03
C THR A 395 -2.02 13.02 -20.63
N ALA A 396 -1.93 14.34 -20.81
CA ALA A 396 -2.97 15.14 -21.44
C ALA A 396 -3.22 14.70 -22.90
N VAL A 397 -2.17 14.46 -23.68
CA VAL A 397 -2.29 14.00 -25.08
C VAL A 397 -2.95 12.62 -25.15
N ILE A 398 -2.53 11.69 -24.29
CA ILE A 398 -3.11 10.34 -24.18
C ILE A 398 -4.59 10.40 -23.80
N TRP A 399 -4.94 11.22 -22.81
CA TRP A 399 -6.32 11.35 -22.34
C TRP A 399 -7.21 12.09 -23.33
N GLU A 400 -6.70 13.06 -24.08
CA GLU A 400 -7.43 13.68 -25.19
C GLU A 400 -7.70 12.68 -26.32
N SER A 401 -6.70 11.86 -26.67
CA SER A 401 -6.87 10.77 -27.63
C SER A 401 -7.96 9.80 -27.17
N THR A 402 -7.93 9.43 -25.88
CA THR A 402 -8.91 8.55 -25.25
C THR A 402 -10.30 9.17 -25.22
N ARG A 403 -10.42 10.48 -24.90
CA ARG A 403 -11.69 11.22 -24.89
C ARG A 403 -12.37 11.14 -26.25
N ARG A 404 -11.63 11.45 -27.32
CA ARG A 404 -12.14 11.44 -28.70
C ARG A 404 -12.59 10.05 -29.13
N TYR A 405 -11.72 9.05 -28.94
CA TYR A 405 -12.05 7.67 -29.29
C TYR A 405 -13.28 7.15 -28.55
N ARG A 406 -13.34 7.38 -27.24
CA ARG A 406 -14.48 6.95 -26.43
C ARG A 406 -15.76 7.67 -26.81
N ALA A 407 -15.71 8.96 -27.10
CA ALA A 407 -16.87 9.70 -27.59
C ALA A 407 -17.40 9.09 -28.89
N ALA A 408 -16.52 8.81 -29.87
CA ALA A 408 -16.90 8.17 -31.12
C ALA A 408 -17.54 6.78 -30.91
N CYS A 409 -16.95 5.94 -30.04
CA CYS A 409 -17.54 4.63 -29.73
C CYS A 409 -18.92 4.76 -29.07
N VAL A 410 -19.07 5.68 -28.11
CA VAL A 410 -20.33 5.86 -27.36
C VAL A 410 -21.42 6.49 -28.23
N GLU A 411 -21.06 7.37 -29.17
CA GLU A 411 -21.98 7.96 -30.14
C GLU A 411 -22.72 6.89 -30.96
N GLY A 412 -22.03 5.81 -31.35
CA GLY A 412 -22.63 4.65 -32.02
C GLY A 412 -23.73 3.94 -31.21
N THR A 413 -23.86 4.23 -29.92
CA THR A 413 -24.87 3.63 -29.04
C THR A 413 -26.14 4.47 -28.88
N MET A 414 -26.16 5.73 -29.34
CA MET A 414 -27.23 6.71 -29.07
C MET A 414 -28.61 6.29 -29.58
N ALA A 415 -28.69 5.47 -30.64
CA ALA A 415 -29.95 4.91 -31.13
C ALA A 415 -30.68 4.03 -30.09
N HIS A 416 -29.95 3.55 -29.07
CA HIS A 416 -30.47 2.62 -28.06
C HIS A 416 -30.67 3.25 -26.68
N ARG A 417 -30.65 4.59 -26.59
CA ARG A 417 -30.84 5.34 -25.34
C ARG A 417 -29.91 4.89 -24.21
N PRO A 418 -28.58 4.95 -24.43
CA PRO A 418 -27.60 4.38 -23.51
C PRO A 418 -27.64 5.07 -22.14
N LEU A 419 -27.26 4.31 -21.12
CA LEU A 419 -27.01 4.82 -19.77
C LEU A 419 -25.51 5.03 -19.57
N LEU A 420 -25.08 6.28 -19.51
CA LEU A 420 -23.68 6.65 -19.30
C LEU A 420 -23.44 6.90 -17.81
N VAL A 421 -22.57 6.11 -17.21
CA VAL A 421 -22.15 6.22 -15.80
C VAL A 421 -20.77 6.87 -15.75
N GLY A 422 -20.69 8.09 -15.22
CA GLY A 422 -19.44 8.84 -15.18
C GLY A 422 -19.56 10.28 -14.69
N ASP A 423 -18.48 11.04 -14.89
CA ASP A 423 -18.40 12.45 -14.54
C ASP A 423 -19.32 13.34 -15.41
N ALA A 424 -19.39 14.62 -15.05
CA ALA A 424 -20.26 15.60 -15.71
C ALA A 424 -19.84 15.90 -17.16
N GLY A 425 -18.60 15.63 -17.55
CA GLY A 425 -18.11 15.93 -18.90
C GLY A 425 -18.84 15.17 -20.01
N TRP A 426 -19.58 14.09 -19.69
CA TRP A 426 -20.50 13.45 -20.65
C TRP A 426 -21.62 14.38 -21.12
N SER A 427 -22.15 15.21 -20.22
CA SER A 427 -23.21 16.17 -20.56
C SER A 427 -22.71 17.20 -21.57
N ASP A 428 -21.46 17.65 -21.42
CA ASP A 428 -20.86 18.61 -22.36
C ASP A 428 -20.48 17.95 -23.69
N THR A 429 -20.08 16.67 -23.67
CA THR A 429 -19.71 15.92 -24.88
C THR A 429 -20.93 15.65 -25.76
N PHE A 430 -22.09 15.36 -25.17
CA PHE A 430 -23.32 15.01 -25.89
C PHE A 430 -24.48 15.99 -25.64
N ALA A 431 -24.16 17.28 -25.48
CA ALA A 431 -25.15 18.33 -25.20
C ALA A 431 -26.23 18.45 -26.30
N GLY A 432 -25.87 18.15 -27.55
CA GLY A 432 -26.78 18.17 -28.71
C GLY A 432 -27.71 16.96 -28.84
N GLU A 433 -27.51 15.89 -28.06
CA GLU A 433 -28.27 14.63 -28.19
C GLU A 433 -29.60 14.63 -27.44
N GLY A 434 -29.90 15.68 -26.66
CA GLY A 434 -31.16 15.84 -25.94
C GLY A 434 -31.46 14.66 -25.01
N THR A 435 -32.63 14.03 -25.20
CA THR A 435 -33.11 12.89 -24.37
C THR A 435 -32.70 11.51 -24.90
N ARG A 436 -31.80 11.46 -25.90
CA ARG A 436 -31.33 10.21 -26.52
C ARG A 436 -30.39 9.40 -25.62
N TRP A 437 -30.15 9.80 -24.39
CA TRP A 437 -29.33 9.06 -23.43
C TRP A 437 -29.68 9.48 -22.00
N ARG A 438 -29.17 8.73 -21.03
CA ARG A 438 -29.30 9.05 -19.60
C ARG A 438 -27.92 9.08 -18.96
N ARG A 439 -27.73 9.98 -17.99
CA ARG A 439 -26.52 10.06 -17.18
C ARG A 439 -26.77 9.55 -15.77
N LEU A 440 -25.81 8.81 -15.23
CA LEU A 440 -25.63 8.61 -13.79
C LEU A 440 -24.26 9.12 -13.36
N PRO A 441 -24.12 9.62 -12.12
CA PRO A 441 -22.81 9.90 -11.55
C PRO A 441 -21.96 8.63 -11.45
N GLU A 442 -20.68 8.80 -11.18
CA GLU A 442 -19.75 7.68 -10.95
C GLU A 442 -20.29 6.74 -9.86
N LEU A 443 -20.21 5.44 -10.11
CA LEU A 443 -20.61 4.40 -9.17
C LEU A 443 -19.39 3.87 -8.41
N ALA A 444 -19.57 3.60 -7.12
CA ALA A 444 -18.57 2.99 -6.27
C ALA A 444 -18.19 1.60 -6.81
N TYR A 445 -16.89 1.41 -7.04
CA TYR A 445 -16.34 0.20 -7.64
C TYR A 445 -16.71 -1.07 -6.85
N TYR A 446 -16.58 -1.01 -5.52
CA TYR A 446 -16.73 -2.18 -4.65
C TYR A 446 -18.17 -2.59 -4.37
N ASP A 447 -19.08 -1.62 -4.25
CA ASP A 447 -20.42 -1.88 -3.71
C ASP A 447 -21.53 -1.74 -4.75
N GLN A 448 -21.32 -0.95 -5.81
CA GLN A 448 -22.37 -0.62 -6.77
C GLN A 448 -22.16 -1.30 -8.13
N LEU A 449 -20.92 -1.36 -8.65
CA LEU A 449 -20.66 -1.97 -9.96
C LEU A 449 -21.04 -3.45 -10.07
N PRO A 450 -20.80 -4.33 -9.07
CA PRO A 450 -21.22 -5.72 -9.13
C PRO A 450 -22.73 -5.90 -9.33
N ASP A 451 -23.52 -5.02 -8.73
CA ASP A 451 -24.99 -5.03 -8.82
C ASP A 451 -25.49 -4.29 -10.08
N PHE A 452 -24.69 -3.37 -10.63
CA PHE A 452 -25.00 -2.61 -11.84
C PHE A 452 -24.87 -3.45 -13.11
N TYR A 453 -23.74 -4.15 -13.31
CA TYR A 453 -23.46 -4.83 -14.58
C TYR A 453 -24.54 -5.84 -15.03
N PRO A 454 -25.18 -6.63 -14.13
CA PRO A 454 -26.28 -7.53 -14.50
C PRO A 454 -27.57 -6.83 -14.94
N LEU A 455 -27.70 -5.51 -14.76
CA LEU A 455 -28.90 -4.74 -15.11
C LEU A 455 -28.90 -4.24 -16.55
N SER A 456 -27.81 -4.46 -17.28
CA SER A 456 -27.67 -4.07 -18.68
C SER A 456 -27.78 -5.27 -19.61
N ASP A 457 -28.53 -5.13 -20.72
CA ASP A 457 -28.50 -6.15 -21.79
C ASP A 457 -27.12 -6.22 -22.43
N VAL A 458 -26.50 -5.06 -22.65
CA VAL A 458 -25.13 -4.90 -23.15
C VAL A 458 -24.35 -3.92 -22.28
N ASN A 459 -23.29 -4.41 -21.64
CA ASN A 459 -22.26 -3.57 -21.06
C ASN A 459 -21.29 -3.20 -22.19
N PHE A 460 -21.36 -1.96 -22.65
CA PHE A 460 -20.48 -1.43 -23.68
C PHE A 460 -19.18 -0.93 -23.05
N ASN A 461 -18.04 -1.26 -23.64
CA ASN A 461 -16.72 -0.90 -23.15
C ASN A 461 -15.82 -0.35 -24.26
N ALA A 462 -15.06 0.69 -23.93
CA ALA A 462 -14.05 1.28 -24.79
C ALA A 462 -12.78 1.53 -23.98
N THR A 463 -11.72 0.82 -24.33
CA THR A 463 -10.45 0.80 -23.60
C THR A 463 -9.68 2.12 -23.77
N SER A 464 -8.97 2.56 -22.73
CA SER A 464 -8.12 3.76 -22.78
C SER A 464 -7.05 3.61 -23.87
N LEU A 465 -6.75 4.67 -24.61
CA LEU A 465 -5.68 4.65 -25.62
C LEU A 465 -4.27 4.74 -25.03
N GLN A 466 -4.19 4.87 -23.71
CA GLN A 466 -2.95 4.67 -22.96
C GLN A 466 -2.38 3.26 -23.12
N MET A 467 -3.25 2.25 -23.24
CA MET A 467 -2.85 0.84 -23.26
C MET A 467 -2.99 0.23 -24.64
N LYS A 468 -2.11 0.56 -25.58
CA LYS A 468 -2.24 0.23 -27.02
C LYS A 468 -2.65 -1.22 -27.32
N GLY A 469 -2.15 -2.21 -26.57
CA GLY A 469 -2.50 -3.61 -26.77
C GLY A 469 -3.26 -4.30 -25.65
N ALA A 470 -3.20 -3.79 -24.42
CA ALA A 470 -3.85 -4.39 -23.27
C ALA A 470 -5.33 -4.02 -23.16
N VAL A 471 -6.02 -4.70 -22.24
CA VAL A 471 -7.44 -4.53 -21.92
C VAL A 471 -7.62 -3.87 -20.54
N ASN A 472 -8.77 -3.24 -20.33
CA ASN A 472 -9.10 -2.64 -19.04
C ASN A 472 -9.82 -3.62 -18.08
N GLN A 473 -10.03 -3.18 -16.84
CA GLN A 473 -10.64 -3.97 -15.77
C GLN A 473 -12.05 -4.53 -16.11
N ARG A 474 -12.84 -3.83 -16.93
CA ARG A 474 -14.22 -4.24 -17.29
C ARG A 474 -14.26 -5.56 -18.06
N VAL A 475 -13.18 -5.90 -18.76
CA VAL A 475 -13.02 -7.18 -19.45
C VAL A 475 -13.01 -8.37 -18.49
N PHE A 476 -12.73 -8.14 -17.20
CA PHE A 476 -12.75 -9.16 -16.15
C PHE A 476 -14.01 -9.06 -15.28
N ASP A 477 -14.37 -7.85 -14.82
CA ASP A 477 -15.47 -7.66 -13.87
C ASP A 477 -16.84 -8.00 -14.46
N VAL A 478 -17.11 -7.57 -15.70
CA VAL A 478 -18.43 -7.78 -16.32
C VAL A 478 -18.71 -9.27 -16.53
N PRO A 479 -17.79 -10.07 -17.10
CA PRO A 479 -18.00 -11.52 -17.18
C PRO A 479 -18.03 -12.20 -15.82
N ALA A 480 -17.31 -11.71 -14.80
CA ALA A 480 -17.37 -12.27 -13.43
C ALA A 480 -18.79 -12.16 -12.83
N CYS A 481 -19.52 -11.08 -13.14
CA CYS A 481 -20.95 -10.94 -12.83
C CYS A 481 -21.89 -11.77 -13.71
N ARG A 482 -21.37 -12.58 -14.65
CA ARG A 482 -22.13 -13.30 -15.70
C ARG A 482 -22.96 -12.36 -16.58
N ALA A 483 -22.49 -11.12 -16.75
CA ALA A 483 -23.12 -10.15 -17.63
C ALA A 483 -22.45 -10.15 -19.01
N PHE A 484 -23.19 -9.71 -20.03
CA PHE A 484 -22.67 -9.62 -21.39
C PHE A 484 -21.84 -8.35 -21.58
N LEU A 485 -20.66 -8.50 -22.19
CA LEU A 485 -19.71 -7.43 -22.49
C LEU A 485 -19.51 -7.34 -24.01
N LEU A 486 -19.61 -6.13 -24.56
CA LEU A 486 -19.12 -5.78 -25.89
C LEU A 486 -17.98 -4.77 -25.74
N THR A 487 -16.77 -5.12 -26.17
CA THR A 487 -15.55 -4.32 -25.95
C THR A 487 -14.78 -4.09 -27.24
N ASP A 488 -13.92 -3.07 -27.28
CA ASP A 488 -12.99 -2.88 -28.39
C ASP A 488 -11.95 -4.02 -28.48
N ALA A 489 -11.58 -4.37 -29.71
CA ALA A 489 -10.55 -5.35 -30.02
C ALA A 489 -9.17 -4.82 -29.61
N ARG A 490 -8.43 -5.61 -28.84
CA ARG A 490 -7.06 -5.31 -28.43
C ARG A 490 -6.17 -6.49 -28.77
N ARG A 491 -4.94 -6.24 -29.23
CA ARG A 491 -4.02 -7.30 -29.68
C ARG A 491 -3.68 -8.32 -28.59
N GLN A 492 -3.83 -7.97 -27.31
CA GLN A 492 -3.60 -8.91 -26.19
C GLN A 492 -4.87 -9.66 -25.76
N MET A 493 -6.03 -9.43 -26.40
CA MET A 493 -7.30 -10.09 -26.05
C MET A 493 -7.21 -11.61 -26.16
N GLU A 494 -6.62 -12.13 -27.25
CA GLU A 494 -6.51 -13.58 -27.51
C GLU A 494 -5.63 -14.33 -26.49
N ARG A 495 -4.81 -13.60 -25.71
CA ARG A 495 -4.05 -14.17 -24.58
C ARG A 495 -4.92 -14.42 -23.36
N LEU A 496 -6.08 -13.77 -23.30
CA LEU A 496 -6.97 -13.73 -22.16
C LEU A 496 -8.25 -14.52 -22.45
N PHE A 497 -8.88 -14.28 -23.59
CA PHE A 497 -10.17 -14.85 -23.98
C PHE A 497 -10.16 -15.26 -25.45
N GLU A 498 -11.02 -16.20 -25.83
CA GLU A 498 -11.29 -16.52 -27.25
C GLU A 498 -12.38 -15.58 -27.83
N PRO A 499 -12.04 -14.62 -28.72
CA PRO A 499 -13.01 -13.70 -29.29
C PRO A 499 -14.11 -14.42 -30.07
N GLY A 500 -15.36 -13.96 -29.95
CA GLY A 500 -16.53 -14.58 -30.56
C GLY A 500 -17.06 -15.82 -29.84
N ARG A 501 -16.33 -16.37 -28.87
CA ARG A 501 -16.77 -17.52 -28.04
C ARG A 501 -16.86 -17.21 -26.55
N GLU A 502 -15.92 -16.42 -26.02
CA GLU A 502 -15.85 -16.06 -24.61
C GLU A 502 -16.04 -14.56 -24.37
N VAL A 503 -15.79 -13.73 -25.40
CA VAL A 503 -15.93 -12.27 -25.36
C VAL A 503 -16.38 -11.75 -26.73
N ALA A 504 -17.25 -10.73 -26.74
CA ALA A 504 -17.62 -10.03 -27.98
C ALA A 504 -16.73 -8.80 -28.16
N VAL A 505 -16.12 -8.67 -29.35
CA VAL A 505 -15.21 -7.58 -29.68
C VAL A 505 -15.64 -6.83 -30.94
N TYR A 506 -15.35 -5.53 -31.01
CA TYR A 506 -15.49 -4.70 -32.21
C TYR A 506 -14.14 -4.05 -32.57
N ALA A 507 -13.83 -3.89 -33.85
CA ALA A 507 -12.57 -3.33 -34.34
C ALA A 507 -12.59 -1.81 -34.50
N SER A 508 -13.76 -1.20 -34.74
CA SER A 508 -13.90 0.24 -34.91
C SER A 508 -15.19 0.81 -34.29
N PRO A 509 -15.28 2.13 -34.05
CA PRO A 509 -16.52 2.77 -33.62
C PRO A 509 -17.72 2.49 -34.54
N GLU A 510 -17.49 2.35 -35.85
CA GLU A 510 -18.53 2.05 -36.84
C GLU A 510 -19.07 0.62 -36.64
N GLU A 511 -18.18 -0.37 -36.55
CA GLU A 511 -18.57 -1.78 -36.30
C GLU A 511 -19.26 -1.95 -34.94
N ALA A 512 -18.89 -1.14 -33.95
CA ALA A 512 -19.49 -1.16 -32.62
C ALA A 512 -21.02 -1.01 -32.67
N GLY A 513 -21.53 -0.12 -33.53
CA GLY A 513 -22.98 0.09 -33.70
C GLY A 513 -23.69 -1.12 -34.32
N GLU A 514 -23.08 -1.74 -35.33
CA GLU A 514 -23.63 -2.93 -36.01
C GLU A 514 -23.69 -4.14 -35.07
N LEU A 515 -22.59 -4.42 -34.37
CA LEU A 515 -22.52 -5.52 -33.40
C LEU A 515 -23.44 -5.27 -32.21
N LEU A 516 -23.59 -4.03 -31.77
CA LEU A 516 -24.55 -3.67 -30.72
C LEU A 516 -25.98 -4.01 -31.14
N ALA A 517 -26.40 -3.60 -32.34
CA ALA A 517 -27.73 -3.92 -32.87
C ALA A 517 -27.96 -5.42 -32.99
N ARG A 518 -26.98 -6.16 -33.53
CA ARG A 518 -27.00 -7.63 -33.62
C ARG A 518 -27.17 -8.27 -32.25
N TYR A 519 -26.32 -7.93 -31.29
CA TYR A 519 -26.36 -8.55 -29.98
C TYR A 519 -27.62 -8.17 -29.22
N LEU A 520 -28.14 -6.95 -29.34
CA LEU A 520 -29.42 -6.56 -28.73
C LEU A 520 -30.59 -7.40 -29.27
N ALA A 521 -30.57 -7.78 -30.54
CA ALA A 521 -31.58 -8.63 -31.17
C ALA A 521 -31.46 -10.12 -30.82
N ASP A 522 -30.32 -10.57 -30.28
CA ASP A 522 -30.06 -11.99 -29.96
C ASP A 522 -29.70 -12.22 -28.47
N PRO A 523 -30.72 -12.31 -27.59
CA PRO A 523 -30.50 -12.61 -26.16
C PRO A 523 -29.83 -13.96 -25.91
N ALA A 524 -30.02 -14.94 -26.78
CA ALA A 524 -29.45 -16.27 -26.62
C ALA A 524 -27.93 -16.25 -26.83
N ALA A 525 -27.46 -15.57 -27.88
CA ALA A 525 -26.03 -15.35 -28.10
C ALA A 525 -25.39 -14.56 -26.96
N ARG A 526 -26.03 -13.48 -26.48
CA ARG A 526 -25.54 -12.71 -25.32
C ARG A 526 -25.36 -13.60 -24.10
N ALA A 527 -26.37 -14.41 -23.78
CA ALA A 527 -26.33 -15.30 -22.62
C ALA A 527 -25.29 -16.42 -22.77
N ALA A 528 -25.07 -16.94 -23.99
CA ALA A 528 -24.04 -17.94 -24.26
C ALA A 528 -22.63 -17.39 -24.03
N LEU A 529 -22.33 -16.22 -24.58
CA LEU A 529 -21.05 -15.52 -24.42
C LEU A 529 -20.81 -15.13 -22.95
N ALA A 530 -21.79 -14.55 -22.27
CA ALA A 530 -21.67 -14.18 -20.86
C ALA A 530 -21.35 -15.38 -19.96
N ARG A 531 -21.95 -16.56 -20.23
CA ARG A 531 -21.62 -17.80 -19.51
C ARG A 531 -20.22 -18.30 -19.81
N ALA A 532 -19.78 -18.23 -21.06
CA ALA A 532 -18.45 -18.65 -21.47
C ALA A 532 -17.36 -17.76 -20.84
N GLY A 533 -17.49 -16.43 -20.97
CA GLY A 533 -16.60 -15.46 -20.33
C GLY A 533 -16.55 -15.60 -18.80
N HIS A 534 -17.70 -15.81 -18.15
CA HIS A 534 -17.74 -16.10 -16.70
C HIS A 534 -16.92 -17.34 -16.33
N ARG A 535 -17.06 -18.45 -17.06
CA ARG A 535 -16.27 -19.67 -16.80
C ARG A 535 -14.78 -19.40 -17.00
N ARG A 536 -14.41 -18.67 -18.04
CA ARG A 536 -13.02 -18.28 -18.33
C ARG A 536 -12.42 -17.47 -17.19
N VAL A 537 -13.12 -16.44 -16.70
CA VAL A 537 -12.68 -15.61 -15.58
C VAL A 537 -12.46 -16.44 -14.32
N LEU A 538 -13.41 -17.28 -13.92
CA LEU A 538 -13.28 -18.09 -12.71
C LEU A 538 -12.15 -19.13 -12.81
N ALA A 539 -11.86 -19.63 -14.01
CA ALA A 539 -10.78 -20.59 -14.22
C ALA A 539 -9.40 -19.93 -14.11
N GLU A 540 -9.21 -18.77 -14.74
CA GLU A 540 -7.87 -18.25 -15.07
C GLU A 540 -7.61 -16.79 -14.70
N HIS A 541 -8.61 -16.02 -14.32
CA HIS A 541 -8.48 -14.56 -14.15
C HIS A 541 -8.99 -14.05 -12.80
N THR A 542 -8.70 -14.79 -11.73
CA THR A 542 -9.00 -14.39 -10.35
C THR A 542 -7.75 -13.93 -9.61
N TYR A 543 -7.91 -13.11 -8.58
CA TYR A 543 -6.76 -12.66 -7.77
C TYR A 543 -5.96 -13.82 -7.15
N PRO A 544 -6.57 -14.92 -6.66
CA PRO A 544 -5.79 -16.09 -6.23
C PRO A 544 -4.86 -16.66 -7.32
N ARG A 545 -5.29 -16.66 -8.59
CA ARG A 545 -4.43 -17.07 -9.71
C ARG A 545 -3.24 -16.12 -9.86
N ARG A 546 -3.49 -14.81 -9.86
CA ARG A 546 -2.42 -13.79 -9.94
C ARG A 546 -1.44 -13.89 -8.80
N MET A 547 -1.92 -14.10 -7.58
CA MET A 547 -1.04 -14.26 -6.42
C MET A 547 -0.21 -15.54 -6.51
N THR A 548 -0.80 -16.64 -6.97
CA THR A 548 -0.05 -17.89 -7.19
C THR A 548 1.07 -17.71 -8.22
N GLU A 549 0.79 -17.06 -9.36
CA GLU A 549 1.78 -16.75 -10.39
C GLU A 549 2.89 -15.83 -9.86
N LEU A 550 2.51 -14.75 -9.18
CA LEU A 550 3.44 -13.80 -8.57
C LEU A 550 4.35 -14.48 -7.53
N PHE A 551 3.80 -15.33 -6.67
CA PHE A 551 4.57 -16.08 -5.66
C PHE A 551 5.57 -17.03 -6.31
N ALA A 552 5.20 -17.68 -7.41
CA ALA A 552 6.09 -18.57 -8.14
C ALA A 552 7.29 -17.80 -8.71
N VAL A 553 7.04 -16.63 -9.34
CA VAL A 553 8.10 -15.75 -9.86
C VAL A 553 9.01 -15.27 -8.73
N MET A 554 8.45 -14.71 -7.66
CA MET A 554 9.26 -14.20 -6.54
C MET A 554 10.12 -15.30 -5.91
N ARG A 555 9.56 -16.50 -5.72
CA ARG A 555 10.29 -17.67 -5.23
C ARG A 555 11.42 -18.07 -6.19
N GLN A 556 11.14 -18.17 -7.49
CA GLN A 556 12.14 -18.55 -8.48
C GLN A 556 13.31 -17.56 -8.51
N THR A 557 13.03 -16.26 -8.40
CA THR A 557 14.04 -15.21 -8.45
C THR A 557 14.91 -15.16 -7.19
N PHE A 558 14.36 -15.39 -6.00
CA PHE A 558 15.06 -15.10 -4.73
C PHE A 558 15.33 -16.30 -3.81
N LYS A 559 14.74 -17.49 -4.04
CA LYS A 559 14.93 -18.67 -3.17
C LYS A 559 16.38 -19.20 -3.19
N ALA A 560 17.10 -19.03 -4.29
CA ALA A 560 18.43 -19.59 -4.49
C ALA A 560 19.59 -18.70 -4.02
N ARG A 561 19.30 -17.57 -3.35
CA ARG A 561 20.34 -16.67 -2.87
C ARG A 561 20.94 -17.19 -1.55
N PRO A 562 22.27 -17.44 -1.49
CA PRO A 562 22.94 -17.97 -0.30
C PRO A 562 22.92 -17.00 0.90
#